data_AF-A0A355GB10-F1
#
_entry.id   AF-A0A355GB10-F1
#
_cell.length_a   1.000
_cell.length_b   1.000
_cell.length_c   1.000
_cell.angle_alpha   90.00
_cell.angle_beta   90.00
_cell.angle_gamma   90.00
#
_symmetry.space_group_name_H-M   'P 1'
#
loop_
_entity.id
_entity.type
_entity.pdbx_description
1 polymer ?
#
loop_
_entity_poly.entity_id
_entity_poly.type
_entity_poly.pdbx_seq_one_letter_code
_entity_poly.pdbx_strand_id
1 'polypeptide(L)'
;MATDWLTAQQAAEELGISVLTFYDWLAQSDCGEFVLRGTAVEIKYFQGGRRGQGRIRIEKSEIGRIKEEMRVKPQTRIHRHRATNSKQF
;
A
#
# COMPACT_ATOMS: atom_id res chain seq x y z
N MET A 1 -7.14 -22.12 -9.75
CA MET A 1 -7.36 -20.74 -9.25
C MET A 1 -7.04 -19.80 -10.40
N ALA A 2 -8.02 -19.11 -10.97
CA ALA A 2 -7.76 -18.20 -12.08
C ALA A 2 -6.99 -16.99 -11.55
N THR A 3 -5.78 -16.76 -12.05
CA THR A 3 -5.00 -15.57 -11.71
C THR A 3 -5.58 -14.39 -12.48
N ASP A 4 -6.50 -13.66 -11.85
CA ASP A 4 -7.06 -12.45 -12.44
C ASP A 4 -6.01 -11.32 -12.40
N TRP A 5 -5.59 -10.90 -13.59
CA TRP A 5 -4.61 -9.82 -13.79
C TRP A 5 -5.31 -8.50 -14.09
N LEU A 6 -5.08 -7.51 -13.23
CA LEU A 6 -5.60 -6.16 -13.39
C LEU A 6 -4.59 -5.27 -14.11
N THR A 7 -5.08 -4.34 -14.92
CA THR A 7 -4.26 -3.22 -15.41
C THR A 7 -4.04 -2.19 -14.30
N ALA A 8 -3.06 -1.29 -14.46
CA ALA A 8 -2.86 -0.19 -13.53
C ALA A 8 -4.11 0.68 -13.33
N GLN A 9 -4.91 0.87 -14.39
CA GLN A 9 -6.17 1.62 -14.29
C GLN A 9 -7.20 0.90 -13.42
N GLN A 10 -7.40 -0.40 -13.65
CA GLN A 10 -8.34 -1.21 -12.86
C GLN A 10 -7.89 -1.33 -11.40
N ALA A 11 -6.59 -1.47 -11.15
CA ALA A 11 -6.03 -1.50 -9.82
C ALA A 11 -6.27 -0.18 -9.06
N ALA A 12 -6.06 0.96 -9.71
CA ALA A 12 -6.32 2.28 -9.12
C ALA A 12 -7.81 2.46 -8.78
N GLU A 13 -8.71 2.03 -9.68
CA GLU A 13 -10.15 2.07 -9.47
C GLU A 13 -10.58 1.21 -8.26
N GLU A 14 -10.07 -0.01 -8.14
CA GLU A 14 -10.33 -0.92 -7.01
C GLU A 14 -9.85 -0.38 -5.65
N LEU A 15 -8.75 0.37 -5.67
CA LEU A 15 -8.17 1.04 -4.49
C LEU A 15 -8.86 2.39 -4.20
N GLY A 16 -9.66 2.91 -5.12
CA GLY A 16 -10.33 4.21 -4.98
C GLY A 16 -9.38 5.41 -5.07
N ILE A 17 -8.30 5.29 -5.83
CA ILE A 17 -7.28 6.33 -6.02
C ILE A 17 -7.14 6.71 -7.49
N SER A 18 -6.46 7.83 -7.77
CA SER A 18 -6.14 8.19 -9.15
C SER A 18 -5.08 7.25 -9.74
N VAL A 19 -5.15 7.03 -11.05
CA VAL A 19 -4.14 6.24 -11.77
C VAL A 19 -2.74 6.85 -11.65
N LEU A 20 -2.64 8.18 -11.60
CA LEU A 20 -1.38 8.89 -11.40
C LEU A 20 -0.77 8.56 -10.03
N THR A 21 -1.58 8.66 -8.97
CA THR A 21 -1.18 8.26 -7.61
C THR A 21 -0.71 6.81 -7.57
N PHE A 22 -1.40 5.93 -8.30
CA PHE A 22 -1.00 4.53 -8.37
C PHE A 22 0.35 4.35 -9.08
N TYR A 23 0.63 5.06 -10.17
CA TYR A 23 1.96 5.05 -10.79
C TYR A 23 3.04 5.60 -9.86
N ASP A 24 2.76 6.65 -9.10
CA ASP A 24 3.70 7.19 -8.11
C ASP A 24 4.01 6.15 -7.03
N TRP A 25 3.01 5.39 -6.58
CA TRP A 25 3.19 4.30 -5.62
C TRP A 25 4.06 3.18 -6.18
N LEU A 26 3.86 2.81 -7.45
CA LEU A 26 4.70 1.82 -8.12
C LEU A 26 6.16 2.29 -8.21
N ALA A 27 6.38 3.56 -8.57
CA ALA A 27 7.71 4.14 -8.63
C ALA A 27 8.39 4.19 -7.25
N GLN A 28 7.67 4.59 -6.21
CA GLN A 28 8.18 4.57 -4.82
C GLN A 28 8.47 3.14 -4.35
N SER A 29 7.62 2.18 -4.74
CA SER A 29 7.82 0.78 -4.36
C SER A 29 9.05 0.18 -5.03
N ASP A 30 9.31 0.52 -6.30
CA ASP A 30 10.50 0.05 -7.04
C ASP A 30 11.80 0.59 -6.41
N CYS A 31 11.77 1.81 -5.87
CA CYS A 31 12.87 2.39 -5.09
C CYS A 31 12.93 1.91 -3.62
N GLY A 32 11.96 1.11 -3.16
CA GLY A 32 11.88 0.66 -1.75
C GLY A 32 11.45 1.74 -0.76
N GLU A 33 10.89 2.85 -1.23
CA GLU A 33 10.48 4.02 -0.43
C GLU A 33 8.98 4.04 -0.13
N PHE A 34 8.19 3.13 -0.71
CA PHE A 34 6.74 3.14 -0.53
C PHE A 34 6.35 2.72 0.89
N VAL A 35 5.78 3.67 1.62
CA VAL A 35 5.32 3.49 2.99
C VAL A 35 3.83 3.80 3.05
N LEU A 36 3.05 2.83 3.53
CA LEU A 36 1.62 2.98 3.77
C LEU A 36 1.37 2.93 5.27
N ARG A 37 0.82 4.02 5.84
CA ARG A 37 0.51 4.14 7.29
C ARG A 37 1.70 3.84 8.23
N GLY A 38 2.93 4.09 7.79
CA GLY A 38 4.15 3.84 8.57
C GLY A 38 4.73 2.43 8.41
N THR A 39 4.13 1.58 7.58
CA THR A 39 4.66 0.27 7.21
C THR A 39 5.25 0.33 5.80
N ALA A 40 6.47 -0.17 5.61
CA ALA A 40 7.04 -0.34 4.28
C ALA A 40 6.23 -1.41 3.53
N VAL A 41 5.73 -1.06 2.34
CA VAL A 41 4.93 -1.96 1.50
C VAL A 41 5.64 -2.10 0.16
N GLU A 42 5.88 -3.33 -0.24
CA GLU A 42 6.39 -3.67 -1.58
C GLU A 42 5.19 -4.08 -2.45
N ILE A 43 5.00 -3.45 -3.61
CA ILE A 43 3.94 -3.80 -4.56
C ILE A 43 4.49 -4.75 -5.62
N LYS A 44 3.91 -5.94 -5.73
CA LYS A 44 4.30 -6.94 -6.74
C LYS A 44 3.52 -6.75 -8.03
N TYR A 45 4.23 -6.43 -9.11
CA TYR A 45 3.63 -6.25 -10.43
C TYR A 45 4.53 -6.79 -11.54
N PHE A 46 3.92 -7.04 -12.69
CA PHE A 46 4.60 -7.45 -13.91
C PHE A 46 4.52 -6.32 -14.94
N GLN A 47 5.66 -5.92 -15.48
CA GLN A 47 5.75 -4.97 -16.58
C GLN A 47 5.99 -5.72 -17.89
N GLY A 48 5.02 -5.72 -18.79
CA GLY A 48 5.10 -6.35 -20.11
C GLY A 48 5.16 -5.34 -21.26
N GLY A 49 5.74 -5.77 -22.39
CA GLY A 49 5.76 -5.02 -23.66
C GLY A 49 7.08 -5.18 -24.44
N ARG A 50 7.06 -5.03 -25.78
CA ARG A 50 8.31 -4.93 -26.56
C ARG A 50 9.07 -3.69 -26.07
N ARG A 51 10.30 -3.88 -25.59
CA ARG A 51 11.17 -2.80 -25.07
C ARG A 51 10.65 -2.08 -23.81
N GLY A 52 9.89 -2.76 -22.95
CA GLY A 52 9.43 -2.18 -21.67
C GLY A 52 8.29 -1.16 -21.79
N GLN A 53 7.69 -1.01 -22.97
CA GLN A 53 6.55 -0.12 -23.19
C GLN A 53 5.25 -0.69 -22.60
N GLY A 54 5.10 -0.49 -21.30
CA GLY A 54 3.94 0.26 -20.80
C GLY A 54 2.69 -0.53 -20.39
N ARG A 55 2.72 -1.86 -20.29
CA ARG A 55 1.58 -2.60 -19.74
C ARG A 55 1.94 -3.24 -18.40
N ILE A 56 1.60 -2.53 -17.33
CA ILE A 56 1.66 -3.04 -15.96
C ILE A 56 0.45 -3.95 -15.73
N ARG A 57 0.73 -5.14 -15.18
CA ARG A 57 -0.24 -6.13 -14.74
C ARG A 57 0.01 -6.44 -13.27
N ILE A 58 -1.04 -6.39 -12.47
CA ILE A 58 -0.98 -6.69 -11.04
C ILE A 58 -1.98 -7.80 -10.74
N GLU A 59 -1.62 -8.71 -9.85
CA GLU A 59 -2.56 -9.73 -9.40
C GLU A 59 -3.69 -9.10 -8.57
N LYS A 60 -4.92 -9.58 -8.77
CA LYS A 60 -6.06 -9.11 -7.95
C LYS A 60 -5.87 -9.38 -6.45
N SER A 61 -5.21 -10.48 -6.08
CA SER A 61 -4.81 -10.82 -4.70
C SER A 61 -3.94 -9.74 -4.08
N GLU A 62 -3.01 -9.20 -4.85
CA GLU A 62 -2.09 -8.15 -4.42
C GLU A 62 -2.82 -6.83 -4.14
N ILE A 63 -3.76 -6.46 -5.01
CA ILE A 63 -4.63 -5.29 -4.76
C ILE A 63 -5.46 -5.49 -3.48
N GLY A 64 -5.95 -6.71 -3.24
CA GLY A 64 -6.62 -7.05 -1.99
C GLY A 64 -5.73 -6.86 -0.75
N ARG A 65 -4.45 -7.24 -0.84
CA ARG A 65 -3.46 -7.03 0.23
C ARG A 65 -3.25 -5.55 0.51
N ILE A 66 -3.00 -4.75 -0.52
CA ILE A 66 -2.81 -3.29 -0.39
C ILE A 66 -4.06 -2.64 0.22
N LYS A 67 -5.25 -3.07 -0.21
CA LYS A 67 -6.52 -2.56 0.32
C LYS A 67 -6.70 -2.84 1.81
N GLU A 68 -6.25 -3.99 2.29
CA GLU A 68 -6.26 -4.30 3.73
C GLU A 68 -5.25 -3.46 4.51
N GLU A 69 -4.07 -3.18 3.94
CA GLU A 69 -3.10 -2.25 4.56
C GLU A 69 -3.62 -0.80 4.58
N MET A 70 -4.41 -0.38 3.60
CA MET A 70 -5.06 0.94 3.57
C MET A 70 -6.11 1.10 4.67
N ARG A 71 -6.69 -0.01 5.14
CA ARG A 71 -7.82 -0.02 6.06
C ARG A 71 -7.47 0.65 7.37
N VAL A 72 -8.30 1.60 7.78
CA VAL A 72 -8.19 2.21 9.11
C VAL A 72 -8.55 1.16 10.15
N LYS A 73 -7.57 0.78 10.98
CA LYS A 73 -7.81 0.04 12.22
C LYS A 73 -7.89 1.07 13.36
N PRO A 74 -9.04 1.19 14.06
CA PRO A 74 -9.14 2.11 15.18
C PRO A 74 -8.11 1.71 16.23
N GLN A 75 -7.15 2.60 16.50
CA GLN A 75 -6.22 2.39 17.61
C GLN A 75 -7.01 2.47 18.91
N THR A 76 -7.07 1.37 19.66
CA THR A 76 -7.46 1.40 21.06
C THR A 76 -6.54 2.40 21.75
N ARG A 77 -7.12 3.52 22.24
CA ARG A 77 -6.37 4.54 22.98
C ARG A 77 -5.62 3.83 24.11
N ILE A 78 -4.31 3.69 23.95
CA ILE A 78 -3.44 3.29 25.05
C ILE A 78 -3.55 4.44 26.06
N HIS A 79 -4.25 4.19 27.16
CA HIS A 79 -4.19 5.08 28.32
C HIS A 79 -2.73 5.08 28.79
N ARG A 80 -1.96 6.08 28.34
CA ARG A 80 -0.65 6.37 28.91
C ARG A 80 -0.88 6.56 30.41
N HIS A 81 -0.39 5.61 31.21
CA HIS A 81 -0.34 5.77 32.65
C HIS A 81 0.46 7.05 32.92
N ARG A 82 -0.22 8.05 33.49
CA ARG A 82 0.39 9.31 33.89
C ARG A 82 1.49 8.97 34.89
N ALA A 83 2.73 9.33 34.58
CA ALA A 83 3.84 9.15 35.52
C ALA A 83 3.49 9.92 36.80
N THR A 84 3.21 9.19 37.88
CA THR A 84 3.02 9.76 39.21
C THR A 84 4.39 10.28 39.64
N ASN A 85 4.53 11.61 39.63
CA ASN A 85 5.73 12.27 40.11
C ASN A 85 5.76 12.13 41.65
N SER A 86 6.28 11.02 42.15
CA SER A 86 6.51 10.83 43.58
C SER A 86 7.97 11.13 43.90
N LYS A 87 8.24 12.39 44.24
CA LYS A 87 9.36 12.80 45.10
C LYS A 87 8.97 14.11 45.80
N GLN A 88 8.15 13.97 46.84
CA GLN A 88 8.30 14.77 48.05
C GLN A 88 9.49 14.18 48.82
N PHE A 89 10.40 15.03 49.28
CA PHE A 89 11.08 15.07 50.58
C PHE A 89 12.27 16.03 50.46
#